data_AF-A0A4P9XPM4-F1
#
_entry.id   AF-A0A4P9XPM4-F1
#
_cell.length_a   1.000
_cell.length_b   1.000
_cell.length_c   1.000
_cell.angle_alpha   90.00
_cell.angle_beta   90.00
_cell.angle_gamma   90.00
#
_symmetry.space_group_name_H-M   'P 1'
#
loop_
_entity.id
_entity.type
_entity.pdbx_description
1 polymer ?
#
loop_
_entity_poly.entity_id
_entity_poly.type
_entity_poly.pdbx_seq_one_letter_code
_entity_poly.pdbx_strand_id
1 'polypeptide(L)'
;IGKYLAIDCEMVGVGPNGSESALARVSIVNFYGHPVLDKFVKPKEKITDYRTFVSGITPAMMRKAESFEAVQKEVAELLEDRIVVGHAVHNDFKALMISHPRHLVRDTQLYKPFRKLTGGRTPGLKRLVELVLKRKIQAGEHSSVEDAAATMELYRSCKETWDREM
;
A
#
# COMPACT_ATOMS: atom_id res chain seq x y z
N ILE A 1 -0.83 -16.42 -8.30
CA ILE A 1 -1.12 -15.27 -7.40
C ILE A 1 -0.84 -15.64 -5.93
N GLY A 2 -1.46 -16.69 -5.39
CA GLY A 2 -1.11 -17.24 -4.07
C GLY A 2 -1.97 -16.69 -2.92
N LYS A 3 -1.75 -17.19 -1.69
CA LYS A 3 -2.54 -16.87 -0.49
C LYS A 3 -2.27 -15.48 0.10
N TYR A 4 -1.06 -14.96 -0.12
CA TYR A 4 -0.59 -13.71 0.47
C TYR A 4 -0.39 -12.67 -0.62
N LEU A 5 -0.95 -11.50 -0.39
CA LEU A 5 -0.79 -10.32 -1.23
C LEU A 5 -0.32 -9.16 -0.37
N ALA A 6 0.56 -8.32 -0.91
CA ALA A 6 0.80 -7.00 -0.33
C ALA A 6 0.19 -5.92 -1.22
N ILE A 7 -0.33 -4.87 -0.59
CA ILE A 7 -0.96 -3.74 -1.24
C ILE A 7 -0.34 -2.44 -0.77
N ASP A 8 -0.23 -1.49 -1.68
CA ASP A 8 0.09 -0.10 -1.39
C ASP A 8 -0.59 0.81 -2.42
N CYS A 9 -1.02 1.99 -1.99
CA CYS A 9 -1.72 2.98 -2.80
C CYS A 9 -0.98 4.32 -2.80
N GLU A 10 -1.01 4.99 -3.96
CA GLU A 10 -0.68 6.40 -4.06
C GLU A 10 -1.95 7.24 -4.12
N MET A 11 -1.92 8.38 -3.43
CA MET A 11 -3.05 9.29 -3.32
C MET A 11 -2.72 10.67 -3.88
N VAL A 12 -3.71 11.28 -4.51
CA VAL A 12 -3.73 12.69 -4.94
C VAL A 12 -4.65 13.50 -4.02
N GLY A 13 -4.51 14.82 -4.07
CA GLY A 13 -5.39 15.77 -3.41
C GLY A 13 -6.63 16.12 -4.23
N VAL A 14 -7.80 16.03 -3.60
CA VAL A 14 -9.09 16.52 -4.10
C VAL A 14 -9.70 17.53 -3.11
N GLY A 15 -10.77 18.21 -3.52
CA GLY A 15 -11.41 19.26 -2.73
C GLY A 15 -10.63 20.58 -2.71
N PRO A 16 -11.06 21.58 -1.93
CA PRO A 16 -10.39 22.88 -1.86
C PRO A 16 -8.90 22.72 -1.50
N ASN A 17 -8.01 23.16 -2.39
CA ASN A 17 -6.55 23.08 -2.22
C ASN A 17 -6.02 21.66 -1.93
N GLY A 18 -6.71 20.60 -2.39
CA GLY A 18 -6.25 19.22 -2.19
C GLY A 18 -6.31 18.74 -0.74
N SER A 19 -7.23 19.28 0.06
CA SER A 19 -7.40 18.96 1.49
C SER A 19 -7.73 17.49 1.77
N GLU A 20 -8.29 16.79 0.79
CA GLU A 20 -8.72 15.40 0.94
C GLU A 20 -7.87 14.48 0.07
N SER A 21 -7.55 13.28 0.57
CA SER A 21 -6.79 12.27 -0.18
C SER A 21 -7.73 11.37 -0.96
N ALA A 22 -7.47 11.18 -2.26
CA ALA A 22 -8.19 10.23 -3.11
C ALA A 22 -7.23 9.29 -3.83
N LEU A 23 -7.65 8.05 -4.07
CA LEU A 23 -6.85 7.02 -4.74
C LEU A 23 -6.47 7.43 -6.17
N ALA A 24 -5.20 7.33 -6.51
CA ALA A 24 -4.69 7.59 -7.85
C ALA A 24 -3.86 6.45 -8.46
N ARG A 25 -3.32 5.56 -7.62
CA ARG A 25 -2.68 4.32 -8.07
C ARG A 25 -2.82 3.27 -7.00
N VAL A 26 -3.03 2.02 -7.38
CA VAL A 26 -2.96 0.87 -6.49
C VAL A 26 -2.03 -0.15 -7.09
N SER A 27 -1.12 -0.66 -6.26
CA SER A 27 -0.20 -1.74 -6.60
C SER A 27 -0.42 -2.91 -5.65
N ILE A 28 -0.52 -4.11 -6.20
CA ILE A 28 -0.62 -5.36 -5.47
C ILE A 28 0.47 -6.29 -5.97
N VAL A 29 1.20 -6.89 -5.04
CA VAL A 29 2.26 -7.86 -5.33
C VAL A 29 1.95 -9.21 -4.68
N ASN A 30 2.46 -10.27 -5.28
CA ASN A 30 2.39 -11.61 -4.69
C ASN A 30 3.40 -11.78 -3.55
N PHE A 31 3.41 -12.96 -2.93
CA PHE A 31 4.35 -13.32 -1.87
C PHE A 31 5.83 -13.09 -2.21
N TYR A 32 6.22 -13.25 -3.48
CA TYR A 32 7.60 -13.06 -3.90
C TYR A 32 7.95 -11.59 -4.22
N GLY A 33 7.00 -10.68 -4.09
CA GLY A 33 7.16 -9.26 -4.43
C GLY A 33 6.96 -8.96 -5.91
N HIS A 34 6.48 -9.93 -6.71
CA HIS A 34 6.19 -9.66 -8.12
C HIS A 34 4.81 -9.00 -8.26
N PRO A 35 4.68 -7.93 -9.08
CA PRO A 35 3.39 -7.29 -9.35
C PRO A 35 2.36 -8.27 -9.89
N VAL A 36 1.14 -8.19 -9.35
CA VAL A 36 -0.04 -8.88 -9.87
C VAL A 36 -1.10 -7.90 -10.37
N LEU A 37 -1.10 -6.67 -9.83
CA LEU A 37 -1.92 -5.56 -10.29
C LEU A 37 -1.11 -4.27 -10.06
N ASP A 38 -1.08 -3.39 -11.05
CA ASP A 38 -0.51 -2.04 -10.94
C ASP A 38 -1.31 -1.13 -11.86
N LYS A 39 -2.21 -0.34 -11.27
CA LYS A 39 -3.21 0.43 -12.03
C LYS A 39 -3.26 1.87 -11.54
N PHE A 40 -3.28 2.79 -12.51
CA PHE A 40 -3.66 4.18 -12.27
C PHE A 40 -5.17 4.29 -12.23
N VAL A 41 -5.68 5.01 -11.24
CA VAL A 41 -7.11 5.11 -10.94
C VAL A 41 -7.53 6.56 -11.07
N LYS A 42 -8.63 6.80 -11.79
CA LYS A 42 -9.24 8.12 -11.87
C LYS A 42 -10.08 8.34 -10.61
N PRO A 43 -9.75 9.33 -9.76
CA PRO A 43 -10.58 9.67 -8.61
C PRO A 43 -11.99 10.08 -9.05
N LYS A 44 -12.96 9.91 -8.15
CA LYS A 44 -14.35 10.34 -8.40
C LYS A 44 -14.46 11.86 -8.48
N GLU A 45 -13.68 12.55 -7.66
CA GLU A 45 -13.61 14.00 -7.58
C GLU A 45 -12.51 14.57 -8.49
N LYS A 46 -12.61 15.87 -8.78
CA LYS A 46 -11.58 16.58 -9.54
C LYS A 46 -10.29 16.65 -8.73
N ILE A 47 -9.18 16.21 -9.32
CA ILE A 47 -7.83 16.40 -8.78
C ILE A 47 -7.51 17.90 -8.76
N THR A 48 -7.15 18.40 -7.59
CA THR A 48 -6.72 19.79 -7.37
C THR A 48 -5.25 19.89 -6.99
N ASP A 49 -4.67 18.80 -6.48
CA ASP A 49 -3.24 18.68 -6.20
C ASP A 49 -2.77 17.26 -6.54
N TYR A 50 -1.78 17.12 -7.40
CA TYR A 50 -1.24 15.80 -7.77
C TYR A 50 -0.30 15.22 -6.71
N ARG A 51 0.24 16.05 -5.81
CA ARG A 51 1.23 15.65 -4.80
C ARG A 51 2.42 14.90 -5.40
N THR A 52 2.80 15.21 -6.64
CA THR A 52 3.77 14.45 -7.45
C THR A 52 5.09 14.25 -6.73
N PHE A 53 5.55 15.25 -5.98
CA PHE A 53 6.79 15.19 -5.19
C PHE A 53 6.83 14.06 -4.15
N VAL A 54 5.66 13.52 -3.76
CA VAL A 54 5.52 12.33 -2.92
C VAL A 54 4.99 11.16 -3.74
N SER A 55 3.84 11.31 -4.39
CA SER A 55 3.08 10.21 -5.00
C SER A 55 3.63 9.71 -6.34
N GLY A 56 4.49 10.51 -6.99
CA GLY A 56 4.94 10.30 -8.37
C GLY A 56 3.82 10.41 -9.43
N ILE A 57 2.60 10.75 -9.02
CA ILE A 57 1.46 10.82 -9.94
C ILE A 57 1.53 12.09 -10.77
N THR A 58 1.41 11.95 -12.09
CA THR A 58 1.40 13.06 -13.03
C THR A 58 0.06 13.19 -13.77
N PRO A 59 -0.31 14.38 -14.28
CA PRO A 59 -1.48 14.54 -15.14
C PRO A 59 -1.45 13.62 -16.38
N ALA A 60 -0.26 13.31 -16.87
CA ALA A 60 -0.09 12.44 -18.03
C ALA A 60 -0.51 11.00 -17.77
N MET A 61 -0.19 10.47 -16.58
CA MET A 61 -0.61 9.13 -16.14
C MET A 61 -2.13 9.04 -16.03
N MET A 62 -2.78 10.10 -15.53
CA MET A 62 -4.24 10.15 -15.35
C MET A 62 -5.05 10.12 -16.65
N ARG A 63 -4.44 10.42 -17.81
CA ARG A 63 -5.14 10.33 -19.11
C ARG A 63 -5.54 8.90 -19.49
N LYS A 64 -4.82 7.91 -18.99
CA LYS A 64 -5.07 6.48 -19.23
C LYS A 64 -5.56 5.75 -17.98
N ALA A 65 -5.87 6.49 -16.90
CA ALA A 65 -6.32 5.89 -15.66
C ALA A 65 -7.70 5.26 -15.83
N GLU A 66 -7.89 4.11 -15.21
CA GLU A 66 -9.16 3.38 -15.22
C GLU A 66 -10.14 4.00 -14.21
N SER A 67 -11.44 3.79 -14.41
CA SER A 67 -12.46 4.28 -13.48
C SER A 67 -12.29 3.66 -12.10
N PHE A 68 -12.54 4.44 -11.05
CA PHE A 68 -12.48 3.99 -9.66
C PHE A 68 -13.27 2.69 -9.43
N GLU A 69 -14.50 2.61 -9.94
CA GLU A 69 -15.41 1.49 -9.70
C GLU A 69 -14.86 0.17 -10.29
N ALA A 70 -14.27 0.24 -11.49
CA ALA A 70 -13.70 -0.94 -12.14
C ALA A 70 -12.49 -1.47 -11.35
N VAL A 71 -11.57 -0.58 -10.98
CA VAL A 71 -10.37 -0.97 -10.21
C VAL A 71 -10.74 -1.40 -8.80
N GLN A 72 -11.67 -0.71 -8.14
CA GLN A 72 -12.16 -1.10 -6.81
C GLN A 72 -12.73 -2.51 -6.83
N LYS A 73 -13.58 -2.84 -7.82
CA LYS A 73 -14.17 -4.17 -7.95
C LYS A 73 -13.09 -5.23 -8.15
N GLU A 74 -12.16 -5.01 -9.09
CA GLU A 74 -11.07 -5.94 -9.37
C GLU A 74 -10.15 -6.15 -8.16
N VAL A 75 -9.83 -5.08 -7.42
CA VAL A 75 -9.07 -5.18 -6.17
C VAL A 75 -9.85 -5.98 -5.13
N ALA A 76 -11.13 -5.71 -4.92
CA ALA A 76 -11.94 -6.44 -3.95
C ALA A 76 -11.99 -7.95 -4.26
N GLU A 77 -12.24 -8.32 -5.53
CA GLU A 77 -12.22 -9.72 -5.99
C GLU A 77 -10.83 -10.35 -5.84
N LEU A 78 -9.76 -9.58 -6.08
CA LEU A 78 -8.40 -10.07 -5.95
C LEU A 78 -8.00 -10.32 -4.49
N LEU A 79 -8.53 -9.54 -3.55
CA LEU A 79 -8.22 -9.66 -2.12
C LEU A 79 -9.11 -10.67 -1.39
N GLU A 80 -10.22 -11.10 -1.99
CA GLU A 80 -11.17 -12.04 -1.40
C GLU A 80 -10.49 -13.33 -0.89
N ASP A 81 -10.81 -13.71 0.34
CA ASP A 81 -10.25 -14.87 1.06
C ASP A 81 -8.72 -14.96 1.14
N ARG A 82 -8.02 -13.84 0.93
CA ARG A 82 -6.55 -13.76 1.00
C ARG A 82 -6.05 -12.98 2.19
N ILE A 83 -4.82 -13.29 2.58
CA ILE A 83 -4.11 -12.53 3.60
C ILE A 83 -3.50 -11.30 2.94
N VAL A 84 -3.89 -10.13 3.44
CA VAL A 84 -3.43 -8.83 2.94
C VAL A 84 -2.37 -8.27 3.89
N VAL A 85 -1.17 -8.12 3.36
CA VAL A 85 -0.03 -7.50 4.03
C VAL A 85 0.03 -6.04 3.61
N GLY A 86 0.21 -5.13 4.56
CA GLY A 86 0.34 -3.71 4.26
C GLY A 86 1.15 -2.96 5.31
N HIS A 87 1.32 -1.65 5.13
CA HIS A 87 1.99 -0.78 6.09
C HIS A 87 1.11 0.45 6.34
N ALA A 88 0.44 0.51 7.49
CA ALA A 88 -0.66 1.45 7.72
C ALA A 88 -1.85 1.22 6.76
N VAL A 89 -2.15 -0.05 6.48
CA VAL A 89 -3.04 -0.50 5.37
C VAL A 89 -4.47 0.01 5.44
N HIS A 90 -4.89 0.49 6.62
CA HIS A 90 -6.18 1.15 6.80
C HIS A 90 -6.34 2.40 5.91
N ASN A 91 -5.24 3.08 5.58
CA ASN A 91 -5.26 4.23 4.67
C ASN A 91 -5.60 3.79 3.24
N ASP A 92 -4.99 2.69 2.78
CA ASP A 92 -5.25 2.09 1.46
C ASP A 92 -6.69 1.62 1.36
N PHE A 93 -7.19 0.88 2.35
CA PHE A 93 -8.58 0.43 2.38
C PHE A 93 -9.57 1.58 2.39
N LYS A 94 -9.25 2.67 3.11
CA LYS A 94 -10.06 3.89 3.10
C LYS A 94 -10.07 4.55 1.72
N ALA A 95 -8.91 4.67 1.07
CA ALA A 95 -8.79 5.25 -0.27
C ALA A 95 -9.51 4.40 -1.34
N LEU A 96 -9.45 3.07 -1.21
CA LEU A 96 -10.18 2.12 -2.05
C LEU A 96 -11.66 1.99 -1.69
N MET A 97 -12.11 2.56 -0.57
CA MET A 97 -13.46 2.41 -0.03
C MET A 97 -13.88 0.93 0.11
N ILE A 98 -12.96 0.06 0.54
CA ILE A 98 -13.22 -1.36 0.80
C ILE A 98 -12.98 -1.72 2.26
N SER A 99 -13.47 -2.88 2.68
CA SER A 99 -13.20 -3.48 3.99
C SER A 99 -12.60 -4.86 3.83
N HIS A 100 -11.66 -5.23 4.69
CA HIS A 100 -11.07 -6.57 4.71
C HIS A 100 -11.19 -7.20 6.11
N PRO A 101 -11.46 -8.52 6.23
CA PRO A 101 -11.55 -9.16 7.54
C PRO A 101 -10.27 -8.99 8.35
N ARG A 102 -10.39 -8.48 9.58
CA ARG A 102 -9.23 -8.13 10.42
C ARG A 102 -8.25 -9.29 10.64
N HIS A 103 -8.75 -10.52 10.77
CA HIS A 103 -7.93 -11.71 10.97
C HIS A 103 -7.09 -12.09 9.73
N LEU A 104 -7.46 -11.58 8.55
CA LEU A 104 -6.73 -11.73 7.29
C LEU A 104 -5.78 -10.55 7.00
N VAL A 105 -5.64 -9.58 7.91
CA VAL A 105 -4.73 -8.44 7.72
C VAL A 105 -3.41 -8.68 8.46
N ARG A 106 -2.30 -8.30 7.83
CA ARG A 106 -0.95 -8.24 8.42
C ARG A 106 -0.37 -6.85 8.22
N ASP A 107 -0.63 -5.95 9.16
CA ASP A 107 -0.12 -4.58 9.11
C ASP A 107 1.27 -4.48 9.76
N THR A 108 2.30 -4.30 8.94
CA THR A 108 3.71 -4.23 9.36
C THR A 108 3.98 -3.02 10.25
N GLN A 109 3.20 -1.94 10.14
CA GLN A 109 3.36 -0.78 11.01
C GLN A 109 2.91 -1.07 12.46
N LEU A 110 1.95 -1.98 12.63
CA LEU A 110 1.36 -2.34 13.92
C LEU A 110 2.04 -3.55 14.58
N TYR A 111 2.90 -4.26 13.85
CA TYR A 111 3.57 -5.45 14.38
C TYR A 111 4.49 -5.09 15.57
N LYS A 112 4.21 -5.68 16.74
CA LYS A 112 4.86 -5.32 18.01
C LYS A 112 6.40 -5.40 17.94
N PRO A 113 7.02 -6.45 17.38
CA PRO A 113 8.47 -6.51 17.24
C PRO A 113 9.04 -5.35 16.42
N PHE A 114 8.40 -4.94 15.33
CA PHE A 114 8.85 -3.80 14.52
C PHE A 114 8.76 -2.47 15.25
N ARG A 115 7.70 -2.25 16.03
CA ARG A 115 7.59 -1.06 16.89
C ARG A 115 8.68 -1.02 17.97
N LYS A 116 9.05 -2.17 18.54
CA LYS A 116 10.15 -2.26 19.53
C LYS A 116 11.49 -1.83 18.93
N LEU A 117 11.76 -2.17 17.67
CA LEU A 117 12.98 -1.72 16.95
C LEU A 117 13.06 -0.20 16.80
N THR A 118 11.93 0.50 16.87
CA THR A 118 11.84 1.96 16.79
C THR A 118 11.46 2.62 18.11
N GLY A 119 11.82 2.00 19.24
CA GLY A 119 11.62 2.57 20.58
C GLY A 119 10.15 2.71 20.97
N GLY A 120 9.28 1.82 20.47
CA GLY A 120 7.85 1.79 20.73
C GLY A 120 7.01 2.73 19.85
N ARG A 121 7.66 3.61 19.07
CA ARG A 121 6.99 4.51 18.12
C ARG A 121 6.51 3.75 16.88
N THR A 122 5.50 4.31 16.21
CA THR A 122 5.03 3.84 14.91
C THR A 122 6.13 4.07 13.85
N PRO A 123 6.72 3.01 13.27
CA PRO A 123 7.77 3.18 12.27
C PRO A 123 7.17 3.59 10.93
N GLY A 124 7.89 4.41 10.16
CA GLY A 124 7.64 4.56 8.73
C GLY A 124 8.30 3.43 7.94
N LEU A 125 7.73 3.07 6.78
CA LEU A 125 8.19 1.95 5.97
C LEU A 125 9.69 2.05 5.63
N LYS A 126 10.14 3.19 5.09
CA LYS A 126 11.55 3.44 4.77
C LYS A 126 12.51 3.15 5.91
N ARG A 127 12.16 3.60 7.13
CA ARG A 127 12.97 3.38 8.32
C ARG A 127 12.99 1.90 8.72
N LEU A 128 11.84 1.24 8.61
CA LEU A 128 11.72 -0.16 8.97
C LEU A 128 12.49 -1.07 8.01
N VAL A 129 12.40 -0.80 6.71
CA VAL A 129 13.15 -1.49 5.66
C VAL A 129 14.66 -1.32 5.88
N GLU A 130 15.12 -0.11 6.19
CA GLU A 130 16.54 0.12 6.50
C GLU A 130 16.99 -0.67 7.74
N LEU A 131 16.19 -0.71 8.79
CA LEU A 131 16.53 -1.40 10.03
C LEU A 131 16.54 -2.92 9.90
N VAL A 132 15.55 -3.49 9.20
CA VAL A 132 15.31 -4.94 9.14
C VAL A 132 16.00 -5.56 7.93
N LEU A 133 15.82 -4.96 6.74
CA LEU A 133 16.27 -5.51 5.45
C LEU A 133 17.62 -4.94 4.99
N LYS A 134 18.17 -3.94 5.70
CA LYS A 134 19.48 -3.33 5.43
C LYS A 134 19.61 -2.73 4.03
N ARG A 135 18.50 -2.29 3.43
CA ARG A 135 18.44 -1.59 2.15
C ARG A 135 17.66 -0.28 2.25
N LYS A 136 17.83 0.60 1.27
CA LYS A 136 17.09 1.86 1.14
C LYS A 136 16.03 1.73 0.05
N ILE A 137 14.89 2.36 0.29
CA ILE A 137 13.76 2.53 -0.65
C ILE A 137 13.37 4.02 -0.68
N GLN A 138 12.50 4.42 -1.59
CA GLN A 138 12.01 5.80 -1.71
C GLN A 138 13.18 6.79 -1.82
N ALA A 139 14.08 6.53 -2.77
CA ALA A 139 15.22 7.41 -3.07
C ALA A 139 14.80 8.69 -3.82
N GLY A 140 13.57 8.72 -4.35
CA GLY A 140 12.92 9.88 -4.97
C GLY A 140 11.44 9.89 -4.63
N GLU A 141 10.58 10.06 -5.65
CA GLU A 141 9.14 9.87 -5.52
C GLU A 141 8.81 8.44 -5.06
N HIS A 142 7.67 8.27 -4.40
CA HIS A 142 7.21 6.96 -3.98
C HIS A 142 6.77 6.12 -5.18
N SER A 143 6.91 4.81 -5.00
CA SER A 143 6.42 3.83 -5.95
C SER A 143 5.68 2.77 -5.16
N SER A 144 4.35 2.79 -5.22
CA SER A 144 3.54 1.76 -4.60
C SER A 144 3.94 0.31 -4.93
N VAL A 145 4.56 0.05 -6.09
CA VAL A 145 5.13 -1.28 -6.38
C VAL A 145 6.34 -1.59 -5.49
N GLU A 146 7.27 -0.64 -5.33
CA GLU A 146 8.44 -0.79 -4.44
C GLU A 146 7.98 -0.96 -2.99
N ASP A 147 7.02 -0.15 -2.56
CA ASP A 147 6.53 -0.11 -1.19
C ASP A 147 5.73 -1.36 -0.83
N ALA A 148 4.86 -1.85 -1.73
CA ALA A 148 4.16 -3.13 -1.55
C ALA A 148 5.16 -4.31 -1.51
N ALA A 149 6.18 -4.32 -2.38
CA ALA A 149 7.21 -5.36 -2.39
C ALA A 149 8.05 -5.34 -1.11
N ALA A 150 8.49 -4.17 -0.66
CA ALA A 150 9.25 -4.01 0.58
C ALA A 150 8.42 -4.42 1.81
N THR A 151 7.12 -4.10 1.80
CA THR A 151 6.18 -4.51 2.84
C THR A 151 6.00 -6.03 2.89
N MET A 152 5.88 -6.70 1.73
CA MET A 152 5.85 -8.17 1.67
C MET A 152 7.17 -8.79 2.14
N GLU A 153 8.31 -8.19 1.79
CA GLU A 153 9.63 -8.65 2.22
C GLU A 153 9.80 -8.57 3.74
N LEU A 154 9.34 -7.47 4.36
CA LEU A 154 9.30 -7.32 5.82
C LEU A 154 8.42 -8.39 6.48
N TYR A 155 7.23 -8.65 5.95
CA TYR A 155 6.38 -9.72 6.47
C TYR A 155 7.06 -11.08 6.33
N ARG A 156 7.68 -11.37 5.19
CA ARG A 156 8.41 -12.62 4.95
C ARG A 156 9.53 -12.86 5.94
N SER A 157 10.27 -11.82 6.34
CA SER A 157 11.37 -11.96 7.30
C SER A 157 10.91 -12.38 8.70
N CYS A 158 9.61 -12.28 9.01
CA CYS A 158 9.06 -12.64 10.33
C CYS A 158 7.80 -13.51 10.26
N LYS A 159 7.46 -14.02 9.08
CA LYS A 159 6.20 -14.74 8.79
C LYS A 159 5.92 -15.88 9.75
N GLU A 160 6.90 -16.77 9.96
CA GLU A 160 6.69 -17.97 10.78
C GLU A 160 6.34 -17.62 12.22
N THR A 161 7.00 -16.61 12.79
CA THR A 161 6.72 -16.12 14.13
C THR A 161 5.39 -15.40 14.18
N TRP A 162 5.13 -14.51 13.21
CA TRP A 162 3.89 -13.73 13.18
C TRP A 162 2.65 -14.63 13.02
N ASP A 163 2.66 -15.57 12.08
CA ASP A 163 1.52 -16.44 11.83
C ASP A 163 1.23 -17.41 13.00
N ARG A 164 2.22 -17.72 13.84
CA ARG A 164 2.05 -18.53 15.06
C ARG A 164 1.46 -17.74 16.24
N GLU A 165 1.64 -16.43 16.27
CA GLU A 165 1.17 -15.54 17.34
C GLU A 165 -0.27 -15.00 17.10
N MET A 166 -0.85 -15.31 15.94
CA MET A 166 -2.22 -14.95 15.54
C MET A 166 -3.21 -16.06 15.88
#